data_AF-A0A650CWV9-F1
#
_entry.id   AF-A0A650CWV9-F1
#
_cell.length_a   1.000
_cell.length_b   1.000
_cell.length_c   1.000
_cell.angle_alpha   90.00
_cell.angle_beta   90.00
_cell.angle_gamma   90.00
#
_symmetry.space_group_name_H-M   'P 1'
#
loop_
_entity.id
_entity.type
_entity.pdbx_description
1 polymer ?
#
loop_
_entity_poly.entity_id
_entity_poly.type
_entity_poly.pdbx_seq_one_letter_code
_entity_poly.pdbx_strand_id
1 'polypeptide(L)'
;MSFSKKFYDMQDFILSRTALEKVKRHVEERKENSIYKWISSELNYFINKYENEPDLKECIKRVKDGILAENYSYILQGSKECIEILSKKINELYESLMEQDQ
;
A
#
# COMPACT_ATOMS: atom_id res chain seq x y z
N MET A 1 1.77 -7.47 -22.15
CA MET A 1 1.82 -6.11 -21.55
C MET A 1 3.11 -5.46 -22.04
N SER A 2 3.11 -4.20 -22.48
CA SER A 2 4.34 -3.53 -22.96
C SER A 2 5.30 -3.23 -21.79
N PHE A 3 6.60 -3.15 -22.07
CA PHE A 3 7.64 -2.79 -21.10
C PHE A 3 7.29 -1.50 -20.36
N SER A 4 6.90 -0.44 -21.08
CA SER A 4 6.53 0.84 -20.50
C SER A 4 5.37 0.71 -19.50
N LYS A 5 4.38 -0.13 -19.81
CA LYS A 5 3.24 -0.34 -18.90
C LYS A 5 3.68 -1.03 -17.60
N LYS A 6 4.48 -2.09 -17.70
CA LYS A 6 5.06 -2.78 -16.52
C LYS A 6 5.92 -1.83 -15.66
N PHE A 7 6.69 -0.96 -16.30
CA PHE A 7 7.51 0.03 -15.62
C PHE A 7 6.67 1.05 -14.82
N TYR A 8 5.61 1.58 -15.43
CA TYR A 8 4.69 2.48 -14.72
C TYR A 8 3.95 1.77 -13.58
N ASP A 9 3.49 0.54 -13.79
CA ASP A 9 2.84 -0.25 -12.75
C ASP A 9 3.79 -0.50 -11.56
N MET A 10 5.07 -0.77 -11.82
CA MET A 10 6.10 -0.90 -10.79
C MET A 10 6.31 0.41 -10.00
N GLN A 11 6.38 1.55 -10.70
CA GLN A 11 6.48 2.86 -10.03
C GLN A 11 5.27 3.14 -9.14
N ASP A 12 4.07 2.85 -9.62
CA ASP A 12 2.84 3.02 -8.86
C ASP A 12 2.79 2.14 -7.61
N PHE A 13 3.27 0.89 -7.69
CA PHE A 13 3.40 0.02 -6.53
C PHE A 13 4.42 0.55 -5.53
N ILE A 14 5.57 1.06 -5.99
CA ILE A 14 6.60 1.64 -5.12
C ILE A 14 6.03 2.85 -4.36
N LEU A 15 5.37 3.78 -5.06
CA LEU A 15 4.75 4.96 -4.44
C LEU A 15 3.72 4.57 -3.38
N SER A 16 2.90 3.57 -3.70
CA SER A 16 1.87 3.05 -2.78
C SER A 16 2.48 2.39 -1.55
N ARG A 17 3.55 1.61 -1.72
CA ARG A 17 4.29 0.99 -0.62
C ARG A 17 4.89 2.06 0.29
N THR A 18 5.49 3.11 -0.28
CA THR A 18 6.07 4.21 0.50
C THR A 18 4.99 4.95 1.30
N ALA A 19 3.80 5.18 0.74
CA ALA A 19 2.69 5.78 1.49
C ALA A 19 2.29 4.92 2.71
N LEU A 20 2.20 3.60 2.53
CA LEU A 20 1.90 2.67 3.63
C LEU A 20 3.02 2.63 4.69
N GLU A 21 4.28 2.69 4.29
CA GLU A 21 5.42 2.75 5.23
C GLU A 21 5.41 4.03 6.07
N LYS A 22 5.07 5.17 5.46
CA LYS A 22 4.88 6.42 6.20
C LYS A 22 3.77 6.28 7.23
N VAL A 23 2.63 5.72 6.84
CA VAL A 23 1.50 5.49 7.76
C VAL A 23 1.90 4.58 8.90
N LYS A 24 2.54 3.44 8.61
CA LYS A 24 3.06 2.52 9.62
C LYS A 24 3.95 3.26 10.62
N ARG A 25 4.94 3.99 10.13
CA ARG A 25 5.90 4.73 10.97
C ARG A 25 5.19 5.79 11.82
N HIS A 26 4.24 6.51 11.22
CA HIS A 26 3.53 7.57 11.91
C HIS A 26 2.60 7.03 13.01
N VAL A 27 1.93 5.89 12.77
CA VAL A 27 1.13 5.16 13.78
C VAL A 27 2.00 4.61 14.92
N GLU A 28 3.21 4.15 14.60
CA GLU A 28 4.16 3.64 15.60
C GLU A 28 4.77 4.77 16.46
N GLU A 29 5.06 5.94 15.87
CA GLU A 29 5.73 7.07 16.54
C GLU A 29 4.79 8.08 17.22
N ARG A 30 3.56 8.30 16.71
CA ARG A 30 2.63 9.32 17.23
C ARG A 30 1.20 8.78 17.36
N LYS A 31 0.71 8.69 18.59
CA LYS A 31 -0.69 8.32 18.90
C LYS A 31 -1.56 9.56 19.12
N GLU A 32 -1.57 10.48 18.16
CA GLU A 32 -2.38 11.70 18.22
C GLU A 32 -3.72 11.51 17.50
N ASN A 33 -4.84 11.98 18.08
CA ASN A 33 -6.19 11.76 17.51
C ASN A 33 -6.38 12.34 16.08
N SER A 34 -5.58 13.33 15.67
CA SER A 34 -5.65 13.94 14.33
C SER A 34 -5.10 13.05 13.21
N ILE A 35 -4.44 11.94 13.57
CA ILE A 35 -3.70 11.10 12.64
C ILE A 35 -4.60 10.36 11.65
N TYR A 36 -5.82 9.97 12.04
CA TYR A 36 -6.73 9.20 11.18
C TYR A 36 -7.14 9.96 9.92
N LYS A 37 -7.35 11.28 10.05
CA LYS A 37 -7.66 12.15 8.91
C LYS A 37 -6.48 12.25 7.95
N TRP A 38 -5.26 12.35 8.49
CA TRP A 38 -4.05 12.36 7.68
C TRP A 38 -3.81 11.02 6.98
N ILE A 39 -3.94 9.89 7.70
CA ILE A 39 -3.83 8.53 7.14
C ILE A 39 -4.83 8.33 6.00
N SER A 40 -6.07 8.76 6.19
CA SER A 40 -7.12 8.68 5.17
C SER A 40 -6.73 9.46 3.91
N SER A 41 -6.18 10.67 4.06
CA SER A 41 -5.71 11.48 2.93
C SER A 41 -4.50 10.86 2.23
N GLU A 42 -3.52 10.35 2.98
CA GLU A 42 -2.29 9.75 2.43
C GLU A 42 -2.59 8.46 1.67
N LEU A 43 -3.51 7.63 2.17
CA LEU A 43 -3.85 6.34 1.57
C LEU A 43 -5.02 6.39 0.58
N ASN A 44 -5.64 7.55 0.36
CA ASN A 44 -6.81 7.68 -0.51
C ASN A 44 -6.52 7.17 -1.94
N TYR A 45 -5.37 7.55 -2.52
CA TYR A 45 -4.98 7.07 -3.84
C TYR A 45 -4.80 5.55 -3.87
N PHE A 46 -4.06 5.00 -2.89
CA PHE A 46 -3.83 3.57 -2.78
C PHE A 46 -5.14 2.78 -2.64
N ILE A 47 -6.03 3.22 -1.75
CA ILE A 47 -7.33 2.57 -1.54
C ILE A 47 -8.15 2.59 -2.82
N ASN A 48 -8.33 3.75 -3.46
CA ASN A 48 -9.20 3.85 -4.64
C ASN A 48 -8.63 3.09 -5.84
N LYS A 49 -7.30 3.05 -5.99
CA LYS A 49 -6.66 2.36 -7.12
C LYS A 49 -6.71 0.84 -6.98
N TYR A 50 -6.57 0.31 -5.77
CA TYR A 50 -6.38 -1.13 -5.56
C TYR A 50 -7.48 -1.82 -4.74
N GLU A 51 -8.57 -1.14 -4.37
CA GLU A 51 -9.66 -1.78 -3.61
C GLU A 51 -10.30 -2.99 -4.31
N ASN A 52 -10.21 -3.03 -5.64
CA ASN A 52 -10.72 -4.13 -6.46
C ASN A 52 -9.65 -5.19 -6.79
N GLU A 53 -8.38 -4.95 -6.41
CA GLU A 53 -7.33 -5.95 -6.60
C GLU A 53 -7.51 -7.10 -5.59
N PRO A 54 -7.71 -8.35 -6.06
CA PRO A 54 -8.03 -9.47 -5.18
C PRO A 54 -7.03 -9.67 -4.05
N ASP A 55 -5.73 -9.52 -4.37
CA ASP A 55 -4.65 -9.74 -3.41
C ASP A 55 -4.62 -8.66 -2.31
N LEU A 56 -5.01 -7.43 -2.63
CA LEU A 56 -4.93 -6.29 -1.71
C LEU A 56 -6.24 -5.99 -1.00
N LYS A 57 -7.37 -6.53 -1.49
CA LYS A 57 -8.72 -6.23 -1.00
C LYS A 57 -8.87 -6.40 0.51
N GLU A 58 -8.38 -7.51 1.06
CA GLU A 58 -8.52 -7.80 2.50
C GLU A 58 -7.66 -6.87 3.37
N CYS A 59 -6.42 -6.59 2.96
CA CYS A 59 -5.54 -5.69 3.71
C CYS A 59 -6.06 -4.23 3.64
N ILE A 60 -6.55 -3.80 2.47
CA ILE A 60 -7.17 -2.48 2.26
C ILE A 60 -8.43 -2.34 3.12
N LYS A 61 -9.29 -3.36 3.15
CA LYS A 61 -10.48 -3.36 3.99
C LYS A 61 -10.12 -3.17 5.46
N ARG A 62 -9.11 -3.89 5.95
CA ARG A 62 -8.65 -3.74 7.33
C ARG A 62 -8.13 -2.34 7.64
N VAL A 63 -7.40 -1.72 6.70
CA VAL A 63 -6.98 -0.32 6.84
C VAL A 63 -8.19 0.62 6.89
N LYS A 64 -9.18 0.45 6.01
CA LYS A 64 -10.42 1.27 6.00
C LYS A 64 -11.19 1.12 7.31
N ASP A 65 -11.39 -0.12 7.77
CA ASP A 65 -12.07 -0.42 9.03
C ASP A 65 -11.30 0.18 10.22
N GLY A 66 -9.96 0.11 10.21
CA GLY A 66 -9.11 0.73 11.22
C GLY A 66 -9.19 2.26 11.25
N ILE A 67 -9.30 2.92 10.08
CA ILE A 67 -9.50 4.37 10.00
C ILE A 67 -10.87 4.76 10.55
N LEU A 68 -11.93 4.03 10.19
CA LEU A 68 -13.31 4.32 10.63
C LEU A 68 -13.51 4.06 12.13
N ALA A 69 -12.90 3.01 12.66
CA ALA A 69 -12.98 2.63 14.06
C ALA A 69 -11.94 3.32 14.95
N GLU A 70 -11.14 4.24 14.40
CA GLU A 70 -10.02 4.89 15.09
C GLU A 70 -9.13 3.87 15.84
N ASN A 71 -8.75 2.80 15.14
CA ASN A 71 -8.00 1.68 15.70
C ASN A 71 -6.62 1.54 15.06
N TYR A 72 -5.61 2.03 15.77
CA TYR A 72 -4.20 1.94 15.39
C TYR A 72 -3.71 0.53 15.06
N SER A 73 -4.16 -0.47 15.82
CA SER A 73 -3.70 -1.85 15.64
C SER A 73 -4.16 -2.42 14.31
N TYR A 74 -5.41 -2.13 13.92
CA TYR A 74 -5.97 -2.56 12.64
C TYR A 74 -5.28 -1.88 11.47
N ILE A 75 -5.03 -0.56 11.56
CA ILE A 75 -4.31 0.18 10.53
C ILE A 75 -2.89 -0.38 10.37
N LEU A 76 -2.20 -0.62 11.49
CA LEU A 76 -0.83 -1.13 11.48
C LEU A 76 -0.74 -2.51 10.85
N GLN A 77 -1.64 -3.43 11.24
CA GLN A 77 -1.67 -4.78 10.70
C GLN A 77 -2.01 -4.77 9.20
N GLY A 78 -3.06 -4.03 8.80
CA GLY A 78 -3.43 -3.90 7.39
C GLY A 78 -2.32 -3.27 6.55
N SER A 79 -1.63 -2.25 7.08
CA SER A 79 -0.50 -1.61 6.38
C SER A 79 0.66 -2.56 6.18
N LYS A 80 1.02 -3.37 7.20
CA LYS A 80 2.08 -4.39 7.10
C LYS A 80 1.77 -5.42 6.02
N GLU A 81 0.55 -5.95 6.01
CA GLU A 81 0.13 -6.92 5.00
C GLU A 81 0.14 -6.34 3.59
N CYS A 82 -0.38 -5.11 3.41
CA CYS A 82 -0.33 -4.46 2.10
C CYS A 82 1.12 -4.21 1.61
N ILE A 83 2.04 -3.85 2.52
CA ILE A 83 3.47 -3.66 2.19
C ILE A 83 4.11 -4.96 1.72
N GLU A 84 3.82 -6.08 2.38
CA GLU A 84 4.36 -7.40 2.01
C GLU A 84 3.89 -7.83 0.62
N ILE A 85 2.59 -7.69 0.35
CA ILE A 85 1.98 -8.03 -0.95
C ILE A 85 2.53 -7.15 -2.07
N LEU A 86 2.61 -5.83 -1.84
CA LEU A 86 3.20 -4.91 -2.82
C LEU A 86 4.67 -5.21 -3.08
N SER A 87 5.45 -5.54 -2.04
CA SER A 87 6.87 -5.89 -2.20
C SER A 87 7.06 -7.13 -3.05
N LYS A 88 6.20 -8.15 -2.87
CA LYS A 88 6.19 -9.33 -3.74
C LYS A 88 5.88 -8.96 -5.19
N LYS A 89 4.82 -8.19 -5.44
CA LYS A 89 4.44 -7.74 -6.80
C LYS A 89 5.53 -6.89 -7.47
N ILE A 90 6.21 -6.02 -6.70
CA ILE A 90 7.33 -5.21 -7.20
C ILE A 90 8.49 -6.11 -7.64
N ASN A 91 8.84 -7.12 -6.84
CA ASN A 91 9.92 -8.04 -7.18
C ASN A 91 9.58 -8.87 -8.43
N GLU A 92 8.35 -9.39 -8.52
CA GLU A 92 7.89 -10.14 -9.71
C GLU A 92 7.94 -9.27 -10.98
N LEU A 93 7.52 -8.00 -10.89
CA LEU A 93 7.62 -7.07 -12.02
C LEU A 93 9.08 -6.75 -12.38
N TYR A 94 9.94 -6.57 -11.37
CA TYR A 94 11.36 -6.29 -11.57
C TYR A 94 12.07 -7.45 -12.28
N GLU A 95 11.87 -8.68 -11.82
CA GLU A 95 12.40 -9.89 -12.46
C GLU A 95 11.90 -10.00 -13.90
N SER A 96 10.60 -9.77 -14.13
CA SER A 96 10.01 -9.82 -15.47
C SER A 96 10.52 -8.72 -16.41
N LEU A 97 10.98 -7.58 -15.90
CA LEU A 97 11.62 -6.53 -16.70
C LEU A 97 13.07 -6.91 -17.05
N MET A 98 13.81 -7.48 -16.09
CA MET A 98 15.19 -7.93 -16.29
C MET A 98 15.30 -9.07 -17.30
N GLU A 99 14.34 -10.00 -17.33
CA GLU A 99 14.27 -11.08 -18.33
C GLU A 99 13.96 -10.59 -19.74
N GLN A 100 13.39 -9.40 -19.90
CA GLN A 100 13.06 -8.82 -21.22
C GLN A 100 14.21 -8.00 -21.82
N ASP A 101 15.20 -7.63 -21.01
CA ASP A 101 16.40 -6.90 -21.42
C ASP A 101 17.58 -7.82 -21.80
N GLN A 102 17.39 -9.15 -21.72
CA GLN A 102 18.33 -10.19 -22.17
C GLN A 102 17.92 -10.78 -23.53
#